data_AF-G5S8G3-F1
#
_entry.id   AF-G5S8G3-F1
#
_cell.length_a   1.000
_cell.length_b   1.000
_cell.length_c   1.000
_cell.angle_alpha   90.00
_cell.angle_beta   90.00
_cell.angle_gamma   90.00
#
_symmetry.space_group_name_H-M   'P 1'
#
loop_
_entity.id
_entity.type
_entity.pdbx_description
1 polymer ?
#
loop_
_entity_poly.entity_id
_entity_poly.type
_entity_poly.pdbx_seq_one_letter_code
_entity_poly.pdbx_strand_id
1 'polypeptide(L)' 'GKAFQFEREGYFCLDSRYATADKLVFNRTVGLRDTWAKAGE' A
#
# COMPACT_ATOMS: atom_id res chain seq x y z
N GLY A 1 4.41 6.36 11.26
CA GLY A 1 4.61 4.91 11.07
C GLY A 1 5.52 4.67 9.89
N LYS A 2 6.28 3.59 9.87
CA LYS A 2 7.10 3.22 8.70
C LYS A 2 6.19 2.69 7.60
N ALA A 3 6.33 3.22 6.39
CA ALA A 3 5.66 2.70 5.20
C ALA A 3 6.59 1.74 4.46
N PHE A 4 6.01 0.73 3.82
CA PHE A 4 6.70 -0.28 3.03
C PHE A 4 6.03 -0.40 1.68
N GLN A 5 6.82 -0.62 0.63
CA GLN A 5 6.29 -0.94 -0.69
C GLN A 5 5.96 -2.43 -0.75
N PHE A 6 4.72 -2.78 -1.04
CA PHE A 6 4.38 -4.12 -1.50
C PHE A 6 4.60 -4.16 -3.01
N GLU A 7 5.33 -5.16 -3.47
CA GLU A 7 5.78 -5.23 -4.86
C GLU A 7 4.59 -5.16 -5.82
N ARG A 8 4.68 -4.23 -6.78
CA ARG A 8 3.67 -3.97 -7.82
C ARG A 8 2.27 -3.52 -7.34
N GLU A 9 2.03 -3.42 -6.04
CA GLU A 9 0.73 -3.04 -5.47
C GLU A 9 0.67 -1.57 -5.03
N GLY A 10 1.67 -1.12 -4.27
CA GLY A 10 1.67 0.22 -3.68
C GLY A 10 2.46 0.35 -2.40
N TYR A 11 2.33 1.49 -1.76
CA TYR A 11 2.90 1.74 -0.44
C TYR A 11 1.85 1.52 0.65
N PHE A 12 2.23 0.80 1.70
CA PHE A 12 1.38 0.38 2.80
C PHE A 12 2.01 0.70 4.14
N CYS A 13 1.18 0.89 5.17
CA CYS A 13 1.62 0.99 6.56
C CYS A 13 0.80 0.04 7.45
N LEU A 14 1.41 -0.43 8.54
CA LEU A 14 0.71 -1.24 9.55
C LEU A 14 -0.36 -0.37 10.23
N ASP A 15 -1.59 -0.85 10.29
CA ASP A 15 -2.68 -0.15 10.97
C ASP A 15 -2.45 -0.15 12.49
N SER A 16 -2.50 1.02 13.12
CA SER A 16 -2.18 1.17 14.54
C SER A 16 -3.33 0.78 15.48
N ARG A 17 -4.53 0.54 14.96
CA ARG A 17 -5.73 0.28 15.76
C ARG A 17 -6.19 -1.19 15.66
N TYR A 18 -6.06 -1.78 14.48
CA TYR A 18 -6.65 -3.06 14.16
C TYR A 18 -5.61 -4.16 13.88
N ALA A 19 -4.32 -3.83 13.74
CA ALA A 19 -3.28 -4.84 13.62
C ALA A 19 -2.93 -5.45 14.98
N THR A 20 -2.85 -6.78 15.03
CA THR A 20 -2.40 -7.55 16.19
C THR A 20 -1.31 -8.54 15.76
N ALA A 21 -0.66 -9.22 16.72
CA ALA A 21 0.37 -10.22 16.42
C ALA A 21 -0.16 -11.39 15.59
N ASP A 22 -1.42 -11.80 15.82
CA ASP A 22 -2.06 -12.92 15.13
C ASP A 22 -2.73 -12.49 13.81
N LYS A 23 -2.98 -11.19 13.62
CA LYS A 23 -3.65 -10.66 12.44
C LYS A 23 -3.08 -9.30 12.04
N LEU A 24 -2.23 -9.32 11.02
CA LEU A 24 -1.67 -8.11 10.45
C LEU A 24 -2.69 -7.42 9.55
N VAL A 25 -2.95 -6.14 9.81
CA VAL A 25 -3.82 -5.28 8.99
C VAL A 25 -2.97 -4.14 8.44
N PHE A 26 -2.99 -3.97 7.13
CA PHE A 26 -2.22 -2.94 6.44
C PHE A 26 -3.14 -1.99 5.70
N ASN A 27 -2.92 -0.69 5.87
CA ASN A 27 -3.61 0.35 5.12
C ASN A 27 -2.79 0.69 3.87
N ARG A 28 -3.44 0.72 2.70
CA ARG A 28 -2.83 1.22 1.46
C ARG A 28 -2.75 2.74 1.52
N THR A 29 -1.54 3.28 1.61
CA THR A 29 -1.30 4.73 1.64
C THR A 29 -1.49 5.34 0.25
N VAL A 30 -0.88 4.74 -0.77
CA VAL A 30 -1.00 5.16 -2.17
C VAL A 30 -0.64 4.00 -3.10
N GLY A 31 -1.28 3.94 -4.28
CA GLY A 31 -0.91 2.99 -5.33
C GLY A 31 0.40 3.37 -6.03
N LEU A 32 0.99 2.45 -6.80
CA LEU A 32 2.13 2.77 -7.64
C LEU A 32 1.71 3.65 -8.82
N ARG A 33 2.66 4.41 -9.35
CA ARG A 33 2.45 5.17 -10.57
C ARG A 33 2.32 4.21 -11.74
N ASP A 34 1.14 4.17 -12.33
CA ASP A 34 0.93 3.51 -13.62
C ASP A 34 1.38 4.47 -14.74
N THR A 35 2.38 4.06 -15.52
CA THR A 35 2.90 4.81 -16.67
C THR A 35 2.23 4.45 -17.99
N TRP A 36 1.39 3.42 -18.03
CA TRP A 36 0.77 2.91 -19.25
C TRP A 36 -0.67 3.38 -19.41
N ALA A 37 -1.38 3.62 -18.30
CA ALA A 37 -2.79 4.07 -18.32
C ALA A 37 -3.01 5.48 -18.92
N LYS A 38 -1.96 6.25 -19.22
CA LYS A 38 -2.06 7.62 -19.74
C LYS A 38 -1.73 7.78 -21.23
N ALA A 39 -1.39 6.70 -21.94
CA ALA A 39 -0.95 6.77 -23.35
C ALA A 39 -2.11 6.72 -24.38
N GLY A 40 -3.35 7.00 -23.97
CA GLY A 40 -4.53 6.78 -24.84
C GLY A 40 -5.70 7.73 -24.59
N GLU A 41 -5.44 8.99 -24.22
CA GLU A 41 -6.42 10.09 -24.30
C GLU A 41 -5.90 11.18 -25.24
#